data_AF-A0A4P7IFJ6-F1
#
_entry.id   AF-A0A4P7IFJ6-F1
#
_cell.length_a   1.000
_cell.length_b   1.000
_cell.length_c   1.000
_cell.angle_alpha   90.00
_cell.angle_beta   90.00
_cell.angle_gamma   90.00
#
_symmetry.space_group_name_H-M   'P 1'
#
loop_
_entity.id
_entity.type
_entity.pdbx_description
1 polymer ?
#
loop_
_entity_poly.entity_id
_entity_poly.type
_entity_poly.pdbx_seq_one_letter_code
_entity_poly.pdbx_strand_id
1 'polypeptide(L)'
;MRRTTSWIIALAAGAGVGSAIGVAASFGRTAGFAWPDFLAFALATGIPVALMVQSWLVAPAGPERPEDSVEHEWMQRAHAATLLDLFIFTGITVAVCSLLGLPAPGMEWALLFGMADAALRMTLIRRREA
;
A
#
# COMPACT_ATOMS: atom_id res chain seq x y z
N MET A 1 6.61 -21.40 -6.37
CA MET A 1 6.64 -21.45 -4.89
C MET A 1 5.33 -22.02 -4.37
N ARG A 2 5.29 -22.82 -3.29
CA ARG A 2 4.00 -23.28 -2.71
C ARG A 2 3.26 -22.06 -2.15
N ARG A 3 1.95 -21.96 -2.41
CA ARG A 3 1.09 -20.83 -1.98
C ARG A 3 1.20 -20.55 -0.48
N THR A 4 1.38 -21.58 0.33
CA THR A 4 1.56 -21.47 1.78
C THR A 4 2.90 -20.82 2.15
N THR A 5 3.98 -21.14 1.45
CA THR A 5 5.31 -20.57 1.69
C THR A 5 5.34 -19.08 1.38
N SER A 6 4.64 -18.62 0.34
CA SER A 6 4.59 -17.19 -0.01
C SER A 6 3.87 -16.37 1.05
N TRP A 7 2.75 -16.89 1.55
CA TRP A 7 2.02 -16.26 2.65
C TRP A 7 2.83 -16.18 3.94
N ILE A 8 3.61 -17.21 4.28
CA ILE A 8 4.49 -17.17 5.45
C ILE A 8 5.53 -16.05 5.32
N ILE A 9 6.18 -15.94 4.16
CA ILE A 9 7.19 -14.89 3.91
C ILE A 9 6.54 -13.50 3.96
N ALA A 10 5.39 -13.33 3.31
CA ALA A 10 4.65 -12.08 3.29
C ALA A 10 4.22 -11.64 4.70
N LEU A 11 3.65 -12.56 5.50
CA LEU A 11 3.25 -12.28 6.87
C LEU A 11 4.45 -11.98 7.77
N ALA A 12 5.57 -12.70 7.61
CA ALA A 12 6.79 -12.43 8.35
C ALA A 12 7.36 -11.03 8.04
N ALA A 13 7.39 -10.64 6.76
CA ALA A 13 7.83 -9.31 6.34
C ALA A 13 6.90 -8.21 6.87
N GLY A 14 5.58 -8.39 6.74
CA GLY A 14 4.59 -7.45 7.26
C GLY A 14 4.64 -7.32 8.78
N ALA A 15 4.73 -8.43 9.50
CA ALA A 15 4.87 -8.42 10.96
C ALA A 15 6.17 -7.75 11.41
N GLY A 16 7.28 -8.00 10.71
CA GLY A 16 8.57 -7.38 11.01
C GLY A 16 8.56 -5.86 10.84
N VAL A 17 8.15 -5.38 9.66
CA VAL A 17 8.09 -3.94 9.37
C VAL A 17 7.03 -3.24 10.22
N GLY A 18 5.84 -3.84 10.33
CA GLY A 18 4.75 -3.34 11.15
C GLY A 18 5.16 -3.19 12.61
N SER A 19 5.75 -4.23 13.21
CA SER A 19 6.20 -4.18 14.61
C SER A 19 7.28 -3.12 14.84
N ALA A 20 8.23 -2.98 13.91
CA ALA A 20 9.27 -1.95 14.00
C ALA A 20 8.68 -0.52 14.01
N ILE A 21 7.75 -0.25 13.10
CA ILE A 21 7.06 1.05 13.02
C ILE A 21 6.17 1.27 14.25
N GLY A 22 5.43 0.24 14.69
CA GLY A 22 4.59 0.30 15.88
C GLY A 22 5.39 0.61 17.14
N VAL A 23 6.54 -0.02 17.33
CA VAL A 23 7.44 0.26 18.47
C VAL A 23 7.92 1.71 18.41
N ALA A 24 8.38 2.16 17.24
CA ALA A 24 8.83 3.53 17.05
C ALA A 24 7.72 4.55 17.35
N ALA A 25 6.50 4.31 16.89
CA ALA A 25 5.35 5.17 17.15
C ALA A 25 4.95 5.19 18.64
N SER A 26 4.98 4.02 19.29
CA SER A 26 4.63 3.85 20.70
C SER A 26 5.57 4.63 21.63
N PHE A 27 6.87 4.61 21.38
CA PHE A 27 7.84 5.39 22.16
C PHE A 27 7.97 6.86 21.69
N GLY A 28 7.69 7.14 20.42
CA GLY A 28 7.82 8.49 19.86
C GLY A 28 6.70 9.45 20.25
N ARG A 29 5.51 8.92 20.61
CA ARG A 29 4.33 9.73 20.95
C ARG A 29 4.07 9.85 22.46
N THR A 30 4.50 8.87 23.23
CA THR A 30 4.27 8.82 24.68
C THR A 30 5.56 8.57 25.45
N ALA A 31 5.62 9.01 26.71
CA ALA A 31 6.79 8.84 27.57
C ALA A 31 7.10 7.36 27.93
N GLY A 32 6.23 6.43 27.54
CA GLY A 32 6.39 4.99 27.71
C GLY A 32 5.63 4.23 26.61
N PHE A 33 5.69 2.90 26.66
CA PHE A 33 5.06 2.06 25.65
C PHE A 33 3.53 2.10 25.75
N ALA A 34 2.88 2.68 24.75
CA ALA A 34 1.43 2.67 24.56
C ALA A 34 1.03 1.55 23.58
N TRP A 35 0.30 0.55 24.09
CA TRP A 35 -0.27 -0.55 23.30
C TRP A 35 -1.19 -0.11 22.15
N PRO A 36 -2.10 0.87 22.32
CA PRO A 36 -2.98 1.31 21.24
C PRO A 36 -2.20 1.87 20.05
N ASP A 37 -1.19 2.71 20.32
CA ASP A 37 -0.34 3.32 19.30
C ASP A 37 0.50 2.25 18.59
N PHE A 38 1.08 1.31 19.35
CA PHE A 38 1.79 0.18 18.77
C PHE A 38 0.91 -0.60 17.79
N LEU A 39 -0.29 -1.01 18.21
CA LEU A 39 -1.19 -1.83 17.38
C LEU A 39 -1.70 -1.06 16.16
N ALA A 40 -2.09 0.20 16.34
CA ALA A 40 -2.57 1.03 15.25
C ALA A 40 -1.53 1.14 14.13
N PHE A 41 -0.30 1.52 14.48
CA PHE A 41 0.77 1.70 13.50
C PHE A 41 1.29 0.37 12.94
N ALA A 42 1.37 -0.67 13.77
CA ALA A 42 1.82 -1.99 13.34
C ALA A 42 0.87 -2.63 12.33
N LEU A 43 -0.44 -2.52 12.54
CA LEU A 43 -1.43 -3.05 11.59
C LEU A 43 -1.53 -2.17 10.34
N ALA A 44 -1.56 -0.84 10.52
CA ALA A 44 -1.64 0.10 9.40
C ALA A 44 -0.46 -0.01 8.44
N THR A 45 0.73 -0.37 8.93
CA THR A 45 1.93 -0.56 8.09
C THR A 45 2.14 -2.02 7.69
N GLY A 46 1.96 -2.96 8.62
CA GLY A 46 2.28 -4.36 8.42
C GLY A 46 1.36 -5.05 7.42
N ILE A 47 0.07 -4.71 7.40
CA ILE A 47 -0.89 -5.31 6.45
C ILE A 47 -0.55 -4.90 5.01
N PRO A 48 -0.38 -3.60 4.66
CA PRO A 48 0.04 -3.21 3.31
C PRO A 48 1.38 -3.83 2.89
N VAL A 49 2.37 -3.90 3.79
CA VAL A 49 3.67 -4.53 3.48
C VAL A 49 3.51 -6.02 3.18
N ALA A 50 2.72 -6.75 3.97
CA ALA A 50 2.46 -8.17 3.70
C ALA A 50 1.78 -8.36 2.34
N LEU A 51 0.78 -7.54 2.03
CA LEU A 51 0.07 -7.61 0.74
C LEU A 51 0.98 -7.25 -0.44
N MET A 52 1.85 -6.25 -0.29
CA MET A 52 2.84 -5.87 -1.29
C MET A 52 3.83 -7.01 -1.53
N VAL A 53 4.43 -7.57 -0.48
CA VAL A 53 5.36 -8.70 -0.60
C VAL A 53 4.68 -9.92 -1.23
N GLN A 54 3.45 -10.22 -0.84
CA GLN A 54 2.68 -11.30 -1.45
C GLN A 54 2.41 -11.04 -2.94
N SER A 55 2.08 -9.80 -3.32
CA SER A 55 1.85 -9.45 -4.73
C SER A 55 3.11 -9.63 -5.58
N TRP A 56 4.30 -9.33 -5.05
CA TRP A 56 5.57 -9.57 -5.73
C TRP A 56 5.93 -11.05 -5.82
N LEU A 57 5.71 -11.83 -4.76
CA LEU A 57 6.06 -13.26 -4.75
C LEU A 57 5.16 -14.11 -5.65
N VAL A 58 3.94 -13.65 -5.91
CA VAL A 58 2.94 -14.35 -6.74
C VAL A 58 2.77 -13.69 -8.12
N ALA A 59 3.51 -12.62 -8.39
CA ALA A 59 3.49 -11.98 -9.70
C ALA A 59 3.86 -13.03 -10.77
N PRO A 60 3.03 -13.19 -11.82
CA PRO A 60 3.39 -14.06 -12.93
C PRO A 60 4.68 -13.55 -13.57
N ALA A 61 5.49 -14.46 -14.13
CA ALA A 61 6.61 -14.07 -14.96
C ALA A 61 6.07 -13.13 -16.05
N GLY A 62 6.67 -11.95 -16.15
CA GLY A 62 6.32 -11.01 -17.21
C GLY A 62 6.50 -11.66 -18.59
N PRO A 63 5.81 -11.17 -19.63
CA PRO A 63 6.04 -11.63 -20.99
C PRO A 63 7.54 -11.58 -21.34
N GLU A 64 8.04 -12.54 -22.12
CA GLU A 64 9.46 -12.61 -22.51
C GLU A 64 9.92 -11.35 -23.26
N ARG A 65 9.00 -10.66 -23.93
CA ARG A 65 9.18 -9.37 -24.58
C ARG A 65 8.09 -8.39 -24.11
N PRO A 66 8.29 -7.71 -22.97
CA PRO A 66 7.31 -6.76 -22.45
C PRO A 66 7.02 -5.60 -23.40
N GLU A 67 7.97 -5.24 -24.26
CA GLU A 67 7.81 -4.26 -25.34
C GLU A 67 6.81 -4.69 -26.43
N ASP A 68 6.59 -5.99 -26.61
CA ASP A 68 5.65 -6.54 -27.60
C ASP A 68 4.24 -6.73 -27.00
N SER A 69 4.06 -6.51 -25.68
CA SER A 69 2.80 -6.71 -24.97
C SER A 69 2.13 -5.37 -24.63
N VAL A 70 1.09 -5.04 -25.39
CA VAL A 70 0.22 -3.88 -25.14
C VAL A 70 -0.41 -3.94 -23.74
N GLU A 71 -0.74 -5.15 -23.26
CA GLU A 71 -1.29 -5.39 -21.92
C GLU A 71 -0.27 -5.04 -20.82
N HIS A 72 1.01 -5.40 -21.00
CA HIS A 72 2.06 -5.06 -20.06
C HIS A 72 2.24 -3.54 -19.98
N GLU A 73 2.23 -2.85 -21.13
CA GLU A 73 2.35 -1.40 -21.19
C GLU A 73 1.16 -0.69 -20.51
N TRP A 74 -0.06 -1.16 -20.72
CA TRP A 74 -1.24 -0.61 -20.05
C TRP A 74 -1.22 -0.82 -18.54
N MET A 75 -0.80 -2.00 -18.10
CA MET A 75 -0.68 -2.33 -16.68
C MET A 75 0.40 -1.47 -16.02
N GLN A 76 1.55 -1.29 -16.68
CA GLN A 76 2.62 -0.43 -16.19
C GLN A 76 2.20 1.04 -16.10
N ARG A 77 1.46 1.55 -17.10
CA ARG A 77 0.88 2.91 -17.07
C ARG A 77 -0.18 3.07 -15.98
N ALA A 78 -1.02 2.06 -15.75
CA ALA A 78 -2.03 2.08 -14.70
C ALA A 78 -1.40 2.13 -13.29
N HIS A 79 -0.33 1.38 -13.08
CA HIS A 79 0.45 1.35 -11.84
C HIS A 79 1.22 2.67 -11.60
N ALA A 80 1.83 3.25 -12.64
CA ALA A 80 2.50 4.54 -12.54
C ALA A 80 1.52 5.68 -12.20
N ALA A 81 0.33 5.64 -12.79
CA ALA A 81 -0.71 6.64 -12.53
C ALA A 81 -1.21 6.58 -11.08
N THR A 82 -1.38 5.38 -10.52
CA THR A 82 -1.87 5.21 -9.14
C THR A 82 -0.93 5.81 -8.09
N LEU A 83 0.39 5.70 -8.30
CA LEU A 83 1.38 6.32 -7.40
C LEU A 83 1.30 7.85 -7.45
N LEU A 84 1.19 8.42 -8.66
CA LEU A 84 1.06 9.87 -8.83
C LEU A 84 -0.25 10.39 -8.20
N ASP A 85 -1.35 9.67 -8.39
CA ASP A 85 -2.66 10.01 -7.82
C ASP A 85 -2.64 9.96 -6.30
N LEU A 86 -1.90 9.00 -5.72
CA LEU A 86 -1.66 8.93 -4.27
C LEU A 86 -0.92 10.17 -3.76
N PHE A 87 0.15 10.60 -4.45
CA PHE A 87 0.91 11.79 -4.07
C PHE A 87 0.07 13.06 -4.19
N ILE A 88 -0.71 13.20 -5.27
CA ILE A 88 -1.61 14.33 -5.47
C ILE A 88 -2.69 14.34 -4.38
N PHE A 89 -3.35 13.21 -4.13
CA PHE A 89 -4.38 13.09 -3.10
C PHE A 89 -3.83 13.43 -1.72
N THR A 90 -2.66 12.89 -1.37
CA THR A 90 -2.00 13.15 -0.08
C THR A 90 -1.62 14.63 0.04
N GLY A 91 -1.03 15.22 -1.00
CA GLY A 91 -0.67 16.63 -1.04
C GLY A 91 -1.88 17.57 -0.88
N ILE A 92 -2.96 17.32 -1.62
CA ILE A 92 -4.21 18.08 -1.51
C ILE A 92 -4.80 17.93 -0.11
N THR A 93 -4.84 16.71 0.41
CA THR A 93 -5.42 16.44 1.74
C THR A 93 -4.65 17.17 2.84
N VAL A 94 -3.32 17.14 2.80
CA VAL A 94 -2.46 17.89 3.73
C VAL A 94 -2.68 19.41 3.59
N ALA A 95 -2.77 19.93 2.37
CA ALA A 95 -3.02 21.34 2.12
C ALA A 95 -4.39 21.79 2.67
N VAL A 96 -5.45 21.00 2.44
CA VAL A 96 -6.80 21.26 2.96
C VAL A 96 -6.82 21.22 4.49
N CYS A 97 -6.19 20.22 5.11
CA CYS A 97 -6.09 20.16 6.57
C CYS A 97 -5.35 21.36 7.15
N SER A 98 -4.27 21.80 6.50
CA SER A 98 -3.53 23.01 6.88
C SER A 98 -4.40 24.27 6.81
N LEU A 99 -5.14 24.46 5.72
CA LEU A 99 -6.02 25.63 5.53
C LEU A 99 -7.20 25.67 6.51
N LEU A 100 -7.73 24.50 6.87
CA LEU A 100 -8.89 24.37 7.75
C LEU A 100 -8.53 24.21 9.23
N GLY A 101 -7.24 24.17 9.58
CA GLY A 101 -6.80 23.89 10.94
C GLY A 101 -7.20 22.50 11.44
N LEU A 102 -7.42 21.56 10.53
CA LEU A 102 -7.78 20.17 10.84
C LEU A 102 -6.51 19.35 11.11
N PRO A 103 -6.57 18.33 11.97
CA PRO A 103 -5.47 17.38 12.10
C PRO A 103 -5.20 16.72 10.74
N ALA A 104 -3.93 16.64 10.35
CA ALA A 104 -3.54 15.94 9.15
C ALA A 104 -3.94 14.46 9.27
N PRO A 105 -4.65 13.87 8.29
CA PRO A 105 -4.97 12.47 8.33
C PRO A 105 -3.67 11.67 8.25
N GLY A 106 -3.61 10.59 9.02
CA GLY A 106 -2.46 9.70 8.98
C GLY A 106 -2.33 9.03 7.62
N MET A 107 -1.11 8.58 7.32
CA MET A 107 -0.73 7.98 6.04
C MET A 107 -1.57 6.73 5.70
N GLU A 108 -2.23 6.12 6.69
CA GLU A 108 -3.22 5.06 6.52
C GLU A 108 -4.38 5.43 5.58
N TRP A 109 -4.84 6.69 5.59
CA TRP A 109 -5.91 7.12 4.70
C TRP A 109 -5.45 7.19 3.25
N ALA A 110 -4.26 7.75 3.02
CA ALA A 110 -3.65 7.77 1.70
C ALA A 110 -3.51 6.35 1.15
N LEU A 111 -2.93 5.42 1.93
CA LEU A 111 -2.79 4.01 1.55
C LEU A 111 -4.14 3.35 1.22
N LEU A 112 -5.17 3.57 2.05
CA LEU A 112 -6.50 2.99 1.83
C LEU A 112 -7.14 3.50 0.51
N PHE A 113 -7.06 4.81 0.25
CA PHE A 113 -7.55 5.40 -0.99
C PHE A 113 -6.74 4.96 -2.21
N GLY A 114 -5.42 4.84 -2.08
CA GLY A 114 -4.56 4.31 -3.13
C GLY A 114 -4.90 2.88 -3.53
N MET A 115 -5.12 2.01 -2.54
CA MET A 115 -5.56 0.63 -2.78
C MET A 115 -6.94 0.58 -3.42
N ALA A 116 -7.87 1.44 -3.01
CA ALA A 116 -9.20 1.52 -3.60
C ALA A 116 -9.15 1.99 -5.06
N ASP A 117 -8.39 3.04 -5.38
CA ASP A 117 -8.23 3.53 -6.76
C ASP A 117 -7.57 2.49 -7.66
N ALA A 118 -6.51 1.83 -7.19
CA ALA A 118 -5.85 0.73 -7.90
C ALA A 118 -6.84 -0.41 -8.22
N ALA A 119 -7.64 -0.84 -7.23
CA ALA A 119 -8.63 -1.89 -7.40
C ALA A 119 -9.75 -1.50 -8.38
N LEU A 120 -10.23 -0.26 -8.32
CA LEU A 120 -11.23 0.28 -9.25
C LEU A 120 -10.70 0.28 -10.69
N ARG A 121 -9.47 0.74 -10.92
CA ARG A 121 -8.86 0.75 -12.25
C ARG A 121 -8.71 -0.65 -12.82
N MET A 122 -8.23 -1.60 -12.03
CA MET A 122 -8.11 -2.99 -12.45
C MET A 122 -9.48 -3.60 -12.78
N THR A 123 -10.53 -3.24 -12.03
CA THR A 123 -11.90 -3.72 -12.29
C THR A 123 -12.48 -3.12 -13.57
N LEU A 124 -12.24 -1.83 -13.82
CA LEU A 124 -12.70 -1.13 -15.02
C LEU A 124 -11.99 -1.61 -16.29
N ILE A 125 -10.68 -1.89 -16.22
CA ILE A 125 -9.92 -2.48 -17.33
C ILE A 125 -10.50 -3.85 -17.67
N ARG A 126 -10.67 -4.74 -16.69
CA ARG A 126 -11.28 -6.07 -16.90
C ARG A 126 -12.68 -6.03 -17.49
N ARG A 127 -13.48 -5.01 -17.18
CA ARG A 127 -14.84 -4.86 -17.74
C ARG A 127 -14.87 -4.36 -19.19
N ARG A 128 -13.81 -3.72 -19.67
CA ARG A 128 -13.71 -3.30 -21.08
C ARG A 128 -13.29 -4.44 -22.01
N GLU A 129 -12.75 -5.51 -21.45
CA GLU A 129 -12.23 -6.69 -22.17
C GLU A 129 -13.23 -7.85 -22.23
N ALA A 130 -14.39 -7.73 -21.57
CA ALA A 130 -15.48 -8.72 -21.56
C ALA A 130 -16.67 -8.26 -22.42
#